data_AF-A0A0F8ZB89-F1
#
_entry.id   AF-A0A0F8ZB89-F1
#
_cell.length_a   1.000
_cell.length_b   1.000
_cell.length_c   1.000
_cell.angle_alpha   90.00
_cell.angle_beta   90.00
_cell.angle_gamma   90.00
#
_symmetry.space_group_name_H-M   'P 1'
#
loop_
_entity.id
_entity.type
_entity.pdbx_description
1 polymer ?
#
loop_
_entity_poly.entity_id
_entity_poly.type
_entity_poly.pdbx_seq_one_letter_code
_entity_poly.pdbx_strand_id
1 'polypeptide(L)'
;MNWDTIEKVVTNNDGDIEELQREIFEWANSMFPGRTAWDATCKLVLEEIPEWLQNPDDPGEYADLVIMILDIASLKGINVKKAVQDKMKINRERKWYIDPVTRTMHHVGD
;
A
#
# COMPACT_ATOMS: atom_id res chain seq x y z
N MET A 1 14.03 17.50 -11.88
CA MET A 1 13.77 16.10 -11.51
C MET A 1 14.49 15.25 -12.54
N ASN A 2 15.49 14.46 -12.13
CA ASN A 2 16.33 13.69 -13.04
C ASN A 2 15.70 12.31 -13.27
N TRP A 3 15.31 12.03 -14.52
CA TRP A 3 14.66 10.77 -14.90
C TRP A 3 15.62 9.57 -14.83
N ASP A 4 16.94 9.80 -14.97
CA ASP A 4 17.96 8.75 -14.89
C ASP A 4 18.13 8.17 -13.47
N THR A 5 17.71 8.94 -12.45
CA THR A 5 17.73 8.50 -11.05
C THR A 5 16.57 7.54 -10.74
N ILE A 6 15.47 7.63 -11.49
CA ILE A 6 14.30 6.75 -11.31
C ILE A 6 14.57 5.38 -11.92
N GLU A 7 15.20 5.30 -13.10
CA GLU A 7 15.49 4.02 -13.76
C GLU A 7 16.42 3.10 -12.95
N LYS A 8 17.42 3.67 -12.25
CA LYS A 8 18.36 2.87 -11.43
C LYS A 8 17.72 2.23 -10.20
N VAL A 9 16.60 2.74 -9.70
CA VAL A 9 15.87 2.16 -8.56
C VAL A 9 15.04 0.94 -9.00
N VAL A 10 14.70 0.84 -10.29
CA VAL A 10 13.77 -0.18 -10.82
C VAL A 10 14.48 -1.49 -11.22
N THR A 11 15.81 -1.52 -11.28
CA THR A 11 16.58 -2.66 -11.81
C THR A 11 17.22 -3.58 -10.77
N ASN A 12 17.02 -3.35 -9.48
CA ASN A 12 17.45 -4.33 -8.49
C ASN A 12 16.43 -5.47 -8.44
N ASN A 13 16.92 -6.69 -8.59
CA ASN A 13 16.16 -7.92 -8.46
C ASN A 13 15.90 -8.24 -6.97
N ASP A 14 15.41 -7.23 -6.25
CA ASP A 14 14.88 -7.33 -4.90
C ASP A 14 13.44 -7.88 -5.03
N GLY A 15 13.04 -8.78 -4.13
CA GLY A 15 11.84 -9.61 -4.28
C GLY A 15 10.59 -8.83 -4.68
N ASP A 16 9.77 -9.43 -5.55
CA ASP A 16 8.52 -8.84 -6.02
C ASP A 16 7.53 -8.63 -4.85
N ILE A 17 6.54 -7.74 -5.00
CA ILE A 17 5.58 -7.41 -3.94
C ILE A 17 4.81 -8.64 -3.43
N GLU A 18 4.68 -9.68 -4.25
CA GLU A 18 4.10 -10.97 -3.83
C GLU A 18 4.98 -11.72 -2.84
N GLU A 19 6.31 -11.64 -3.01
CA GLU A 19 7.27 -12.23 -2.09
C GLU A 19 7.30 -11.46 -0.77
N LEU A 20 7.30 -10.13 -0.85
CA LEU A 20 7.21 -9.25 0.33
C LEU A 20 5.90 -9.49 1.10
N GLN A 21 4.77 -9.57 0.41
CA GLN A 21 3.46 -9.85 1.03
C GLN A 21 3.46 -11.21 1.76
N ARG A 22 4.11 -12.22 1.18
CA ARG A 22 4.26 -13.54 1.82
C ARG A 22 5.16 -13.48 3.04
N GLU A 23 6.32 -12.83 2.95
CA GLU A 23 7.28 -12.69 4.06
C GLU A 23 6.64 -12.00 5.27
N ILE A 24 5.94 -10.90 5.04
CA ILE A 24 5.19 -10.18 6.08
C ILE A 24 4.16 -11.09 6.74
N PHE A 25 3.38 -11.81 5.95
CA PHE A 25 2.34 -12.69 6.47
C PHE A 25 2.90 -13.84 7.30
N GLU A 26 4.00 -14.45 6.86
CA GLU A 26 4.71 -15.52 7.57
C GLU A 26 5.26 -15.01 8.91
N TRP A 27 5.95 -13.86 8.90
CA TRP A 27 6.47 -13.25 10.12
C TRP A 27 5.35 -12.89 11.10
N ALA A 28 4.30 -12.22 10.63
CA ALA A 28 3.19 -11.80 11.48
C ALA A 28 2.41 -13.01 12.04
N ASN A 29 2.32 -14.12 11.30
CA ASN A 29 1.75 -15.38 11.83
C ASN A 29 2.60 -16.02 12.91
N SER A 30 3.93 -15.90 12.81
CA SER A 30 4.84 -16.39 13.84
C SER A 30 4.75 -15.58 15.14
N MET A 31 4.49 -14.28 15.03
CA MET A 31 4.43 -13.35 16.16
C MET A 31 3.06 -13.29 16.82
N PHE A 32 2.00 -13.20 16.01
CA PHE A 32 0.62 -13.13 16.48
C PHE A 32 -0.26 -14.12 15.70
N PRO A 33 -0.22 -15.41 16.09
CA PRO A 33 -1.03 -16.43 15.48
C PRO A 33 -2.52 -16.15 15.74
N GLY A 34 -3.35 -16.26 14.71
CA GLY A 34 -4.80 -16.12 14.83
C GLY A 34 -5.32 -14.68 14.78
N ARG A 35 -4.48 -13.67 14.51
CA ARG A 35 -4.94 -12.30 14.25
C ARG A 35 -5.95 -12.29 13.09
N THR A 36 -6.93 -11.41 13.18
CA THR A 36 -7.91 -11.23 12.11
C THR A 36 -7.56 -10.01 11.26
N ALA A 37 -8.11 -9.94 10.05
CA ALA A 37 -8.00 -8.75 9.22
C ALA A 37 -8.61 -7.51 9.89
N TRP A 38 -9.59 -7.69 10.80
CA TRP A 38 -10.16 -6.59 11.57
C TRP A 38 -9.14 -6.04 12.58
N ASP A 39 -8.46 -6.90 13.33
CA ASP A 39 -7.42 -6.50 14.29
C ASP A 39 -6.31 -5.70 13.59
N ALA A 40 -5.83 -6.21 12.45
CA ALA A 40 -4.82 -5.53 11.65
C ALA A 40 -5.32 -4.19 11.06
N THR A 41 -6.59 -4.12 10.64
CA THR A 41 -7.20 -2.85 10.18
C THR A 41 -7.29 -1.83 11.32
N CYS A 42 -7.66 -2.27 12.53
CA CYS A 42 -7.68 -1.41 13.71
C CYS A 42 -6.29 -0.84 14.02
N LYS A 43 -5.24 -1.67 14.00
CA LYS A 43 -3.85 -1.21 14.20
C LYS A 43 -3.44 -0.17 13.14
N LEU A 44 -3.70 -0.44 11.86
CA LEU A 44 -3.43 0.50 10.77
C LEU A 44 -4.11 1.86 10.98
N VAL A 45 -5.39 1.86 11.33
CA VAL A 45 -6.18 3.11 11.42
C VAL A 45 -5.93 3.87 12.72
N LEU A 46 -5.75 3.16 13.83
CA LEU A 46 -5.65 3.76 15.16
C LEU A 46 -4.22 4.10 15.58
N GLU A 47 -3.21 3.49 14.95
CA GLU A 47 -1.81 3.66 15.33
C GLU A 47 -0.94 4.09 14.14
N GLU A 48 -0.80 3.25 13.09
CA GLU A 48 0.18 3.53 12.01
C GLU A 48 -0.15 4.79 11.19
N ILE A 49 -1.43 5.03 10.87
CA ILE A 49 -1.84 6.27 10.18
C ILE A 49 -1.55 7.50 11.04
N PRO A 50 -1.95 7.54 12.33
CA PRO A 50 -1.56 8.61 13.24
C PRO A 50 -0.05 8.81 13.42
N GLU A 51 0.75 7.74 13.45
CA GLU A 51 2.21 7.80 13.57
C GLU A 51 2.84 8.43 12.32
N TRP A 52 2.44 7.97 11.13
CA TRP A 52 2.81 8.58 9.86
C TRP A 52 2.42 10.07 9.77
N LEU A 53 1.21 10.44 10.23
CA LEU A 53 0.77 11.84 10.22
C LEU A 53 1.61 12.73 11.15
N GLN A 54 2.19 12.17 12.20
CA GLN A 54 3.09 12.89 13.11
C GLN A 54 4.50 13.02 12.54
N ASN A 55 4.98 11.99 11.82
CA ASN A 55 6.33 11.93 11.28
C ASN A 55 6.35 11.63 9.75
N PRO A 56 5.75 12.49 8.90
CA PRO A 56 5.55 12.18 7.49
C PRO A 56 6.84 12.17 6.64
N ASP A 57 7.96 12.60 7.21
CA ASP A 57 9.28 12.57 6.58
C ASP A 57 10.09 11.31 6.96
N ASP A 58 9.60 10.49 7.89
CA ASP A 58 10.26 9.24 8.29
C ASP A 58 9.90 8.09 7.32
N PRO A 59 10.88 7.52 6.59
CA PRO A 59 10.63 6.38 5.71
C PRO A 59 10.07 5.14 6.44
N GLY A 60 10.36 4.97 7.74
CA GLY A 60 9.86 3.85 8.54
C GLY A 60 8.33 3.82 8.61
N GLU A 61 7.72 4.99 8.80
CA GLU A 61 6.26 5.12 8.90
C GLU A 61 5.56 4.71 7.60
N TYR A 62 6.15 4.99 6.43
CA TYR A 62 5.63 4.47 5.16
C TYR A 62 5.76 2.96 5.05
N ALA A 63 6.86 2.40 5.57
CA ALA A 63 7.05 0.95 5.59
C ALA A 63 5.98 0.29 6.46
N ASP A 64 5.67 0.84 7.63
CA ASP A 64 4.65 0.31 8.54
C ASP A 64 3.25 0.32 7.90
N LEU A 65 2.88 1.42 7.23
CA LEU A 65 1.64 1.47 6.44
C LEU A 65 1.57 0.36 5.38
N VAL A 66 2.66 0.13 4.64
CA VAL A 66 2.73 -0.90 3.60
C VAL A 66 2.67 -2.31 4.21
N ILE A 67 3.40 -2.56 5.30
CA ILE A 67 3.39 -3.82 6.04
C ILE A 67 1.96 -4.17 6.45
N MET A 68 1.25 -3.23 7.07
CA MET A 68 -0.12 -3.45 7.51
C MET A 68 -1.08 -3.71 6.34
N ILE A 69 -0.97 -2.96 5.24
CA ILE A 69 -1.84 -3.17 4.07
C ILE A 69 -1.61 -4.55 3.45
N LEU A 70 -0.36 -4.97 3.29
CA LEU A 70 -0.01 -6.27 2.73
C LEU A 70 -0.47 -7.42 3.64
N ASP A 71 -0.34 -7.26 4.95
CA ASP A 71 -0.81 -8.26 5.92
C ASP A 71 -2.34 -8.41 5.90
N ILE A 72 -3.07 -7.29 5.91
CA ILE A 72 -4.53 -7.26 5.81
C ILE A 72 -4.99 -7.96 4.51
N ALA A 73 -4.30 -7.70 3.40
CA ALA A 73 -4.60 -8.35 2.12
C ALA A 73 -4.37 -9.86 2.17
N SER A 74 -3.27 -10.32 2.79
CA SER A 74 -3.00 -11.75 3.00
C SER A 74 -4.08 -12.43 3.85
N LEU A 75 -4.51 -11.80 4.94
CA LEU A 75 -5.60 -12.28 5.79
C LEU A 75 -6.95 -12.36 5.07
N LYS A 76 -7.11 -11.64 3.94
CA LYS A 76 -8.29 -11.68 3.07
C LYS A 76 -8.09 -12.54 1.82
N GLY A 77 -6.93 -13.16 1.62
CA GLY A 77 -6.62 -13.94 0.42
C GLY A 77 -6.51 -13.09 -0.85
N ILE A 78 -6.14 -11.82 -0.73
CA ILE A 78 -6.00 -10.87 -1.84
C ILE A 78 -4.54 -10.84 -2.31
N ASN A 79 -4.29 -11.10 -3.59
CA ASN A 79 -3.01 -10.77 -4.23
C ASN A 79 -2.99 -9.26 -4.55
N VAL A 80 -2.18 -8.50 -3.80
CA VAL A 80 -2.13 -7.04 -3.94
C VAL A 80 -1.57 -6.60 -5.29
N LYS A 81 -0.55 -7.27 -5.80
CA LYS A 81 0.04 -6.97 -7.12
C LYS A 81 -1.04 -6.96 -8.19
N LYS A 82 -1.78 -8.07 -8.28
CA LYS A 82 -2.86 -8.24 -9.25
C LYS A 82 -3.97 -7.21 -9.04
N ALA A 83 -4.41 -7.01 -7.80
CA ALA A 83 -5.46 -6.05 -7.47
C ALA A 83 -5.09 -4.61 -7.90
N VAL A 84 -3.84 -4.20 -7.66
CA VAL A 84 -3.31 -2.88 -8.07
C VAL A 84 -3.24 -2.80 -9.59
N GLN A 85 -2.70 -3.82 -10.28
CA GLN A 85 -2.62 -3.84 -11.74
C GLN A 85 -4.01 -3.71 -12.40
N ASP A 86 -4.98 -4.50 -11.93
CA ASP A 86 -6.35 -4.47 -12.42
C ASP A 86 -7.00 -3.09 -12.16
N LYS A 87 -6.80 -2.53 -10.97
CA LYS A 87 -7.32 -1.21 -10.62
C LYS A 87 -6.69 -0.09 -11.44
N MET A 88 -5.39 -0.17 -11.70
CA MET A 88 -4.67 0.81 -12.50
C MET A 88 -5.12 0.81 -13.96
N LYS A 89 -5.45 -0.35 -14.52
CA LYS A 89 -6.08 -0.43 -15.85
C LYS A 89 -7.38 0.39 -15.90
N ILE A 90 -8.27 0.15 -14.93
CA ILE A 90 -9.52 0.90 -14.80
C ILE A 90 -9.25 2.41 -14.62
N ASN A 91 -8.34 2.78 -13.72
CA ASN A 91 -8.05 4.19 -13.42
C ASN A 91 -7.51 4.96 -14.64
N ARG A 92 -6.81 4.31 -15.56
CA ARG A 92 -6.29 4.92 -16.80
C ARG A 92 -7.38 5.16 -17.84
N GLU A 93 -8.45 4.38 -17.81
CA GLU A 93 -9.59 4.51 -18.73
C GLU A 93 -10.61 5.57 -18.25
N ARG A 94 -10.53 5.95 -16.98
CA ARG A 94 -11.42 6.91 -16.32
C ARG A 94 -11.17 8.35 -16.71
N LYS A 95 -12.24 9.15 -16.68
CA LYS A 95 -12.15 10.62 -16.73
C LYS A 95 -12.07 11.18 -15.32
N TRP A 96 -11.14 12.11 -15.11
CA TRP A 96 -10.85 12.68 -13.81
C TRP A 96 -11.12 14.18 -13.81
N TYR A 97 -11.81 14.63 -12.77
CA TYR A 97 -11.95 16.04 -12.44
C TYR A 97 -11.05 16.34 -11.25
N ILE A 98 -10.26 17.41 -11.35
CA ILE A 98 -9.43 17.90 -10.26
C ILE A 98 -10.14 19.13 -9.70
N ASP A 99 -10.55 19.04 -8.44
CA ASP A 99 -11.13 20.19 -7.75
C ASP A 99 -10.06 21.28 -7.58
N PRO A 100 -10.30 22.52 -8.08
CA PRO A 100 -9.29 23.58 -8.02
C PRO A 100 -9.06 24.13 -6.61
N VAL A 101 -9.99 23.89 -5.67
CA VAL A 101 -9.93 24.37 -4.28
C VAL A 101 -9.28 23.32 -3.39
N THR A 102 -9.82 22.11 -3.35
CA THR A 102 -9.32 21.04 -2.46
C THR A 102 -8.13 20.31 -3.03
N ARG A 103 -7.85 20.46 -4.34
CA ARG A 103 -6.80 19.74 -5.07
C ARG A 103 -6.99 18.21 -5.06
N THR A 104 -8.19 17.74 -4.73
CA THR A 104 -8.55 16.31 -4.74
C THR A 104 -9.04 15.88 -6.12
N MET A 105 -8.69 14.67 -6.52
CA MET A 105 -9.07 14.09 -7.81
C MET A 105 -10.30 13.19 -7.65
N HIS A 106 -11.34 13.45 -8.44
CA HIS A 106 -12.61 12.73 -8.41
C HIS A 106 -12.88 12.08 -9.77
N HIS A 107 -13.42 10.85 -9.76
CA HIS A 107 -13.91 10.23 -10.99
C HIS A 107 -15.18 10.93 -11.46
N VAL A 108 -15.28 11.26 -12.75
CA VAL A 108 -16.47 11.85 -13.36
C VAL A 108 -17.02 10.96 -14.47
N GLY A 109 -18.16 10.33 -14.21
CA GLY A 109 -18.83 9.36 -15.09
C GLY A 109 -19.10 8.02 -14.40
N ASP A 110 -19.85 7.13 -15.07
CA ASP A 110 -20.00 5.71 -14.73
C ASP A 110 -19.10 4.84 -15.63
#